data_AF-K2BKG6-F1
#
_entry.id   AF-K2BKG6-F1
#
_cell.length_a   1.000
_cell.length_b   1.000
_cell.length_c   1.000
_cell.angle_alpha   90.00
_cell.angle_beta   90.00
_cell.angle_gamma   90.00
#
_symmetry.space_group_name_H-M   'P 1'
#
loop_
_entity.id
_entity.type
_entity.pdbx_description
1 polymer ?
#
loop_
_entity_poly.entity_id
_entity_poly.type
_entity_poly.pdbx_seq_one_letter_code
_entity_poly.pdbx_strand_id
1 'polypeptide(L)'
;MKINLNDDNFDFTLGAFANALQRRRLFRNNGRFRVLLFVLLSLSMLAAGCAAGGGGVLGVSPKLDQNLESAWQYVRVGDNENGILAFRQVLEQTPNKAEEVSAHTGLAWTYAQINDTDKAAAYFEKVKGTSNDANLGYAGVLLSRGKEDDYKNAVELLKAISMHNPDQQYSSEYRLDISSAQAHALMGIAFYYTGDNKNAKVHIEKAKSTDITEGESAVSKIANAILTDLQLEGY
;
A
#
# COMPACT_ATOMS: atom_id res chain seq x y z
N MET A 1 18.04 14.15 16.97
CA MET A 1 18.69 13.82 15.66
C MET A 1 17.65 13.05 14.89
N LYS A 2 17.14 13.56 13.75
CA LYS A 2 15.99 12.90 13.12
C LYS A 2 16.35 11.49 12.69
N ILE A 3 15.47 10.53 13.01
CA ILE A 3 15.62 9.12 12.66
C ILE A 3 15.80 8.99 11.13
N ASN A 4 16.52 7.99 10.65
CA ASN A 4 16.57 7.69 9.21
C ASN A 4 15.57 6.58 8.89
N LEU A 5 14.46 6.91 8.20
CA LEU A 5 13.42 5.94 7.84
C LEU A 5 13.90 4.90 6.82
N ASN A 6 14.98 5.20 6.09
CA ASN A 6 15.54 4.34 5.04
C ASN A 6 16.71 3.47 5.56
N ASP A 7 16.95 3.46 6.88
CA ASP A 7 17.92 2.56 7.50
C ASP A 7 17.38 1.12 7.56
N ASP A 8 18.29 0.14 7.64
CA ASP A 8 18.04 -1.30 7.63
C ASP A 8 17.06 -1.74 8.74
N ASN A 9 16.92 -0.90 9.78
CA ASN A 9 16.03 -1.11 10.91
C ASN A 9 14.54 -0.84 10.61
N PHE A 10 14.24 0.03 9.64
CA PHE A 10 12.88 0.51 9.39
C PHE A 10 12.35 0.17 7.99
N ASP A 11 13.21 0.08 6.97
CA ASP A 11 12.88 -0.21 5.56
C ASP A 11 11.54 0.41 5.14
N PHE A 12 11.41 1.74 5.29
CA PHE A 12 10.21 2.47 4.89
C PHE A 12 10.14 2.60 3.36
N THR A 13 10.11 1.47 2.65
CA THR A 13 9.65 1.46 1.26
C THR A 13 8.14 1.36 1.29
N LEU A 14 7.43 2.16 0.49
CA LEU A 14 5.97 2.02 0.36
C LEU A 14 5.59 0.58 -0.03
N GLY A 15 6.48 -0.05 -0.80
CA GLY A 15 6.52 -1.48 -1.06
C GLY A 15 6.61 -2.34 0.20
N ALA A 16 7.56 -2.16 1.12
CA ALA A 16 7.60 -2.89 2.39
C ALA A 16 6.44 -2.53 3.32
N PHE A 17 5.94 -1.30 3.29
CA PHE A 17 4.76 -0.90 4.05
C PHE A 17 3.48 -1.59 3.52
N ALA A 18 3.36 -1.76 2.21
CA ALA A 18 2.29 -2.53 1.56
C ALA A 18 2.52 -4.06 1.60
N ASN A 19 3.78 -4.52 1.53
CA ASN A 19 4.19 -5.93 1.47
C ASN A 19 4.43 -6.57 2.85
N ALA A 20 4.65 -5.78 3.92
CA ALA A 20 4.76 -6.29 5.30
C ALA A 20 3.51 -7.06 5.72
N LEU A 21 2.39 -6.89 5.00
CA LEU A 21 1.15 -7.62 5.17
C LEU A 21 0.98 -8.83 4.24
N GLN A 22 1.77 -8.98 3.16
CA GLN A 22 1.79 -10.22 2.38
C GLN A 22 2.25 -11.43 3.23
N ARG A 23 3.13 -11.21 4.23
CA ARG A 23 3.55 -12.27 5.17
C ARG A 23 2.43 -12.78 6.08
N ARG A 24 1.31 -12.06 6.24
CA ARG A 24 0.17 -12.53 7.07
C ARG A 24 -0.61 -13.69 6.43
N ARG A 25 -0.55 -13.87 5.10
CA ARG A 25 -1.13 -15.06 4.44
C ARG A 25 -0.26 -16.32 4.58
N LEU A 26 1.05 -16.16 4.79
CA LEU A 26 1.96 -17.31 4.89
C LEU A 26 2.14 -17.82 6.33
N PHE A 27 1.82 -17.04 7.37
CA PHE A 27 2.03 -17.45 8.77
C PHE A 27 0.76 -17.69 9.60
N ARG A 28 -0.43 -17.73 8.99
CA ARG A 28 -1.64 -18.27 9.66
C ARG A 28 -1.97 -19.67 9.18
N ASN A 29 -1.02 -20.60 9.31
CA ASN A 29 -1.34 -22.03 9.28
C ASN A 29 -0.36 -22.85 10.13
N ASN A 30 -0.24 -22.50 11.41
CA ASN A 30 0.45 -23.34 12.37
C ASN A 30 -0.51 -24.44 12.87
N GLY A 31 -0.23 -25.67 12.41
CA GLY A 31 -0.42 -26.85 13.27
C GLY A 31 -1.54 -27.83 12.94
N ARG A 32 -2.35 -27.66 11.88
CA ARG A 32 -3.42 -28.64 11.57
C ARG A 32 -3.60 -29.04 10.10
N PHE A 33 -3.01 -28.34 9.15
CA PHE A 33 -3.19 -28.65 7.72
C PHE A 33 -2.18 -29.64 7.13
N ARG A 34 -1.10 -29.97 7.84
CA ARG A 34 -0.06 -30.90 7.33
C ARG A 34 -0.44 -32.38 7.41
N VAL A 35 -1.56 -32.74 8.06
CA VAL A 35 -2.00 -34.15 8.18
C VAL A 35 -3.17 -34.48 7.25
N LEU A 36 -3.90 -33.48 6.73
CA LEU A 36 -5.07 -33.71 5.87
C LEU A 36 -4.76 -33.72 4.37
N LEU A 37 -3.59 -33.24 3.93
CA LEU A 37 -3.21 -33.23 2.51
C LEU A 37 -2.49 -34.51 2.05
N PHE A 38 -2.09 -35.40 2.96
CA PHE A 38 -1.37 -36.64 2.65
C PHE A 38 -2.26 -37.90 2.63
N VAL A 39 -3.54 -37.80 3.00
CA VAL A 39 -4.47 -38.94 3.04
C VAL A 39 -5.50 -38.93 1.90
N LEU A 40 -5.64 -37.82 1.16
CA LEU A 40 -6.59 -37.69 0.05
C LEU A 40 -5.94 -37.75 -1.35
N LEU A 41 -4.63 -38.04 -1.42
CA LEU A 41 -3.84 -38.04 -2.66
C LEU A 41 -3.39 -39.46 -3.09
N SER A 42 -4.08 -40.50 -2.62
CA SER A 42 -3.80 -41.90 -2.99
C SER A 42 -4.96 -42.63 -3.69
N LEU A 43 -6.06 -41.94 -4.04
CA LEU A 43 -7.21 -42.64 -4.64
C LEU A 43 -7.98 -41.82 -5.69
N SER A 44 -7.33 -41.40 -6.78
CA SER A 44 -8.05 -41.06 -8.04
C SER A 44 -7.13 -41.10 -9.29
N MET A 45 -6.53 -42.25 -9.58
CA MET A 45 -6.18 -42.57 -10.98
C MET A 45 -7.34 -43.37 -11.57
N LEU A 46 -8.04 -42.79 -12.55
CA LEU A 46 -8.71 -43.42 -13.72
C LEU A 46 -9.95 -42.63 -14.17
N ALA A 47 -9.75 -41.76 -15.16
CA ALA A 47 -10.66 -41.43 -16.27
C ALA A 47 -10.05 -40.21 -17.00
N ALA A 48 -9.27 -40.39 -18.06
CA ALA A 48 -9.73 -40.53 -19.45
C ALA A 48 -10.57 -39.34 -19.97
N GLY A 49 -9.99 -38.60 -20.90
CA GLY A 49 -10.72 -38.03 -22.05
C GLY A 49 -11.31 -36.64 -21.89
N CYS A 50 -10.65 -35.62 -22.45
CA CYS A 50 -11.01 -35.07 -23.76
C CYS A 50 -10.26 -33.76 -24.03
N ALA A 51 -9.77 -33.65 -25.25
CA ALA A 51 -9.30 -32.43 -25.86
C ALA A 51 -10.42 -31.37 -25.89
N ALA A 52 -10.09 -30.15 -25.48
CA ALA A 52 -10.84 -28.96 -25.85
C ALA A 52 -9.83 -27.91 -26.31
N GLY A 53 -9.75 -27.74 -27.64
CA GLY A 53 -8.95 -26.69 -28.26
C GLY A 53 -9.43 -25.32 -27.82
N GLY A 54 -8.49 -24.47 -27.43
CA GLY A 54 -8.72 -23.03 -27.23
C GLY A 54 -8.88 -22.35 -28.58
N GLY A 55 -10.06 -22.50 -29.19
CA GLY A 55 -10.49 -21.71 -30.32
C GLY A 55 -10.63 -20.24 -29.91
N GLY A 56 -10.17 -19.35 -30.78
CA GLY A 56 -10.38 -17.91 -30.66
C GLY A 56 -11.87 -17.62 -30.53
N VAL A 57 -12.27 -17.09 -29.37
CA VAL A 57 -13.61 -16.54 -29.18
C VAL A 57 -13.55 -15.06 -29.52
N LEU A 58 -14.11 -14.77 -30.69
CA LEU A 58 -14.73 -13.53 -31.13
C LEU A 58 -14.87 -12.44 -30.03
N GLY A 59 -13.93 -11.49 -30.03
CA GLY A 59 -14.24 -10.07 -30.25
C GLY A 59 -15.21 -9.35 -29.32
N VAL A 60 -15.32 -9.73 -28.05
CA VAL A 60 -15.85 -8.82 -27.03
C VAL A 60 -14.66 -8.38 -26.19
N SER A 61 -14.04 -7.26 -26.57
CA SER A 61 -13.08 -6.59 -25.69
C SER A 61 -13.73 -6.47 -24.31
N PRO A 62 -13.10 -6.95 -23.22
CA PRO A 62 -13.65 -6.79 -21.89
C PRO A 62 -13.97 -5.30 -21.68
N LYS A 63 -15.12 -5.00 -21.08
CA LYS A 63 -15.45 -3.62 -20.71
C LYS A 63 -14.26 -3.04 -19.95
N LEU A 64 -13.89 -1.80 -20.22
CA LEU A 64 -12.69 -1.17 -19.67
C LEU A 64 -12.63 -1.27 -18.12
N ASP A 65 -13.79 -1.25 -17.47
CA ASP A 65 -13.97 -1.56 -16.03
C ASP A 65 -13.41 -2.94 -15.60
N GLN A 66 -13.60 -3.99 -16.40
CA GLN A 66 -13.05 -5.34 -16.12
C GLN A 66 -11.53 -5.37 -16.29
N ASN A 67 -10.98 -4.54 -17.18
CA ASN A 67 -9.54 -4.40 -17.33
C ASN A 67 -8.93 -3.67 -16.11
N LEU A 68 -9.63 -2.66 -15.57
CA LEU A 68 -9.21 -1.95 -14.35
C LEU A 68 -9.22 -2.83 -13.11
N GLU A 69 -10.28 -3.63 -12.91
CA GLU A 69 -10.32 -4.52 -11.76
C GLU A 69 -9.20 -5.56 -11.80
N SER A 70 -8.93 -6.14 -12.97
CA SER A 70 -7.81 -7.07 -13.16
C SER A 70 -6.46 -6.40 -12.88
N ALA A 71 -6.27 -5.16 -13.35
CA ALA A 71 -5.07 -4.38 -13.07
C ALA A 71 -4.86 -4.17 -11.56
N TRP A 72 -5.92 -3.82 -10.82
CA TRP A 72 -5.85 -3.70 -9.37
C TRP A 72 -5.62 -5.02 -8.64
N GLN A 73 -6.06 -6.16 -9.18
CA GLN A 73 -5.70 -7.47 -8.62
C GLN A 73 -4.19 -7.69 -8.68
N TYR A 74 -3.53 -7.33 -9.79
CA TYR A 74 -2.07 -7.42 -9.89
C TYR A 74 -1.35 -6.59 -8.82
N VAL A 75 -1.81 -5.36 -8.55
CA VAL A 75 -1.27 -4.52 -7.47
C VAL A 75 -1.42 -5.18 -6.10
N ARG A 76 -2.60 -5.76 -5.81
CA ARG A 76 -2.88 -6.40 -4.51
C ARG A 76 -2.03 -7.64 -4.28
N VAL A 77 -1.65 -8.36 -5.35
CA VAL A 77 -0.77 -9.54 -5.25
C VAL A 77 0.71 -9.19 -5.43
N GLY A 78 1.05 -7.93 -5.69
CA GLY A 78 2.43 -7.46 -5.89
C GLY A 78 3.02 -7.86 -7.25
N ASP A 79 2.19 -8.22 -8.23
CA ASP A 79 2.61 -8.51 -9.60
C ASP A 79 2.77 -7.19 -10.37
N ASN A 80 3.89 -6.52 -10.08
CA ASN A 80 4.13 -5.16 -10.54
C ASN A 80 4.26 -5.04 -12.07
N GLU A 81 4.84 -6.06 -12.71
CA GLU A 81 5.03 -6.07 -14.16
C GLU A 81 3.68 -6.12 -14.89
N ASN A 82 2.82 -7.08 -14.53
CA ASN A 82 1.50 -7.18 -15.13
C ASN A 82 0.59 -6.01 -14.75
N GLY A 83 0.71 -5.50 -13.51
CA GLY A 83 -0.01 -4.30 -13.09
C GLY A 83 0.32 -3.07 -13.94
N ILE A 84 1.61 -2.80 -14.20
CA ILE A 84 2.03 -1.68 -15.06
C ILE A 84 1.49 -1.85 -16.49
N LEU A 85 1.60 -3.04 -17.07
CA LEU A 85 1.11 -3.31 -18.42
C LEU A 85 -0.41 -3.11 -18.51
N ALA A 86 -1.17 -3.67 -17.56
CA ALA A 86 -2.62 -3.61 -17.55
C ALA A 86 -3.15 -2.18 -17.42
N PHE A 87 -2.59 -1.35 -16.53
CA PHE A 87 -3.02 0.05 -16.41
C PHE A 87 -2.63 0.90 -17.62
N ARG A 88 -1.48 0.63 -18.27
CA ARG A 88 -1.11 1.32 -19.51
C ARG A 88 -2.08 0.99 -20.64
N GLN A 89 -2.48 -0.28 -20.78
CA GLN A 89 -3.50 -0.69 -21.75
C GLN A 89 -4.85 -0.01 -21.52
N VAL A 90 -5.22 0.28 -20.26
CA VAL A 90 -6.41 1.07 -19.95
C VAL A 90 -6.26 2.50 -20.49
N LEU A 91 -5.09 3.12 -20.27
CA LEU A 91 -4.81 4.49 -20.71
C LEU A 91 -4.62 4.64 -22.23
N GLU A 92 -4.25 3.56 -22.94
CA GLU A 92 -4.12 3.53 -24.41
C GLU A 92 -5.47 3.47 -25.13
N GLN A 93 -6.56 3.22 -24.41
CA GLN A 93 -7.91 3.20 -24.96
C GLN A 93 -8.54 4.61 -24.91
N THR A 94 -9.82 4.70 -24.57
CA THR A 94 -10.55 5.97 -24.38
C THR A 94 -11.22 5.98 -23.01
N PRO A 95 -10.43 5.97 -21.90
CA PRO A 95 -10.98 5.98 -20.56
C PRO A 95 -11.76 7.28 -20.31
N ASN A 96 -12.86 7.15 -19.57
CA ASN A 96 -13.50 8.29 -18.95
C ASN A 96 -12.62 8.82 -17.79
N LYS A 97 -13.00 9.97 -17.22
CA LYS A 97 -12.17 10.62 -16.21
C LYS A 97 -11.94 9.77 -14.94
N ALA A 98 -12.94 9.00 -14.52
CA ALA A 98 -12.82 8.13 -13.34
C ALA A 98 -11.89 6.94 -13.61
N GLU A 99 -11.97 6.36 -14.82
CA GLU A 99 -11.08 5.28 -15.25
C GLU A 99 -9.63 5.75 -15.38
N GLU A 100 -9.42 6.96 -15.92
CA GLU A 100 -8.10 7.61 -16.01
C GLU A 100 -7.49 7.84 -14.62
N VAL A 101 -8.29 8.37 -13.67
CA VAL A 101 -7.88 8.55 -12.27
C VAL A 101 -7.51 7.21 -11.62
N SER A 102 -8.34 6.18 -11.82
CA SER A 102 -8.07 4.84 -11.30
C SER A 102 -6.77 4.26 -11.88
N ALA A 103 -6.55 4.38 -13.19
CA ALA A 103 -5.36 3.85 -13.84
C ALA A 103 -4.07 4.58 -13.43
N HIS A 104 -4.13 5.91 -13.31
CA HIS A 104 -2.99 6.69 -12.81
C HIS A 104 -2.70 6.39 -11.33
N THR A 105 -3.72 6.26 -10.48
CA THR A 105 -3.53 5.87 -9.08
C THR A 105 -2.92 4.47 -8.98
N GLY A 106 -3.42 3.53 -9.78
CA GLY A 106 -2.88 2.17 -9.89
C GLY A 106 -1.40 2.15 -10.27
N LEU A 107 -1.04 2.82 -11.38
CA LEU A 107 0.37 2.95 -11.79
C LEU A 107 1.26 3.54 -10.70
N ALA A 108 0.77 4.58 -10.01
CA ALA A 108 1.52 5.22 -8.95
C ALA A 108 1.84 4.24 -7.80
N TRP A 109 0.84 3.46 -7.36
CA TRP A 109 1.02 2.40 -6.36
C TRP A 109 1.95 1.29 -6.85
N THR A 110 1.81 0.85 -8.10
CA THR A 110 2.69 -0.19 -8.67
C THR A 110 4.15 0.26 -8.73
N TYR A 111 4.41 1.52 -9.13
CA TYR A 111 5.76 2.08 -9.10
C TYR A 111 6.30 2.24 -7.67
N ALA A 112 5.44 2.63 -6.73
CA ALA A 112 5.82 2.73 -5.33
C ALA A 112 6.18 1.36 -4.71
N GLN A 113 5.51 0.28 -5.12
CA GLN A 113 5.79 -1.09 -4.67
C GLN A 113 7.18 -1.59 -5.11
N ILE A 114 7.69 -1.11 -6.24
CA ILE A 114 9.05 -1.40 -6.73
C ILE A 114 10.08 -0.31 -6.38
N ASN A 115 9.73 0.59 -5.46
CA ASN A 115 10.56 1.69 -4.97
C ASN A 115 11.01 2.70 -6.07
N ASP A 116 10.31 2.77 -7.20
CA ASP A 116 10.52 3.80 -8.22
C ASP A 116 9.76 5.08 -7.81
N THR A 117 10.29 5.76 -6.81
CA THR A 117 9.64 6.91 -6.16
C THR A 117 9.44 8.09 -7.09
N ASP A 118 10.31 8.28 -8.09
CA ASP A 118 10.16 9.36 -9.07
C ASP A 118 8.99 9.10 -10.03
N LYS A 119 8.84 7.87 -10.57
CA LYS A 119 7.66 7.55 -11.37
C LYS A 119 6.40 7.53 -10.53
N ALA A 120 6.45 6.98 -9.32
CA ALA A 120 5.31 6.96 -8.42
C ALA A 120 4.80 8.38 -8.14
N ALA A 121 5.70 9.30 -7.76
CA ALA A 121 5.36 10.70 -7.54
C ALA A 121 4.76 11.36 -8.79
N ALA A 122 5.34 11.12 -9.97
CA ALA A 122 4.84 11.68 -11.23
C ALA A 122 3.42 11.21 -11.58
N TYR A 123 3.04 9.97 -11.24
CA TYR A 123 1.68 9.48 -11.44
C TYR A 123 0.73 9.94 -10.33
N PHE A 124 1.16 9.95 -9.07
CA PHE A 124 0.36 10.46 -7.97
C PHE A 124 0.02 11.95 -8.12
N GLU A 125 0.94 12.77 -8.61
CA GLU A 125 0.70 14.20 -8.84
C GLU A 125 -0.48 14.43 -9.80
N LYS A 126 -0.67 13.56 -10.80
CA LYS A 126 -1.80 13.65 -11.77
C LYS A 126 -3.17 13.41 -11.14
N VAL A 127 -3.20 12.73 -10.00
CA VAL A 127 -4.43 12.31 -9.30
C VAL A 127 -4.49 12.85 -7.88
N LYS A 128 -3.67 13.85 -7.56
CA LYS A 128 -3.70 14.53 -6.27
C LYS A 128 -5.08 15.13 -6.03
N GLY A 129 -5.66 14.85 -4.87
CA GLY A 129 -6.98 15.35 -4.48
C GLY A 129 -8.17 14.59 -5.07
N THR A 130 -7.94 13.49 -5.82
CA THR A 130 -9.06 12.75 -6.43
C THR A 130 -9.54 11.54 -5.62
N SER A 131 -8.70 10.98 -4.74
CA SER A 131 -9.08 9.88 -3.84
C SER A 131 -8.20 9.86 -2.59
N ASN A 132 -8.67 9.17 -1.55
CA ASN A 132 -7.89 8.99 -0.33
C ASN A 132 -6.64 8.15 -0.60
N ASP A 133 -6.77 7.09 -1.41
CA ASP A 133 -5.66 6.23 -1.81
C ASP A 133 -4.57 6.97 -2.58
N ALA A 134 -4.93 7.90 -3.46
CA ALA A 134 -3.96 8.73 -4.18
C ALA A 134 -3.19 9.64 -3.24
N ASN A 135 -3.90 10.36 -2.36
CA ASN A 135 -3.27 11.29 -1.42
C ASN A 135 -2.40 10.57 -0.37
N LEU A 136 -2.88 9.44 0.18
CA LEU A 136 -2.12 8.64 1.15
C LEU A 136 -0.85 8.08 0.52
N GLY A 137 -0.97 7.46 -0.66
CA GLY A 137 0.16 6.89 -1.39
C GLY A 137 1.20 7.95 -1.76
N TYR A 138 0.73 9.11 -2.23
CA TYR A 138 1.62 10.20 -2.57
C TYR A 138 2.36 10.74 -1.35
N ALA A 139 1.67 10.94 -0.23
CA ALA A 139 2.30 11.36 1.01
C ALA A 139 3.42 10.39 1.43
N GLY A 140 3.18 9.09 1.38
CA GLY A 140 4.20 8.12 1.72
C GLY A 140 5.41 8.13 0.76
N VAL A 141 5.20 8.33 -0.54
CA VAL A 141 6.30 8.50 -1.51
C VAL A 141 7.13 9.75 -1.21
N LEU A 142 6.49 10.86 -0.85
CA LEU A 142 7.18 12.10 -0.47
C LEU A 142 8.01 11.91 0.80
N LEU A 143 7.45 11.24 1.81
CA LEU A 143 8.17 10.93 3.05
C LEU A 143 9.42 10.06 2.79
N SER A 144 9.33 9.06 1.91
CA SER A 144 10.47 8.16 1.62
C SER A 144 11.61 8.84 0.86
N ARG A 145 11.30 9.88 0.06
CA ARG A 145 12.31 10.71 -0.64
C ARG A 145 13.12 11.59 0.31
N GLY A 146 12.60 11.87 1.51
CA GLY A 146 13.34 12.51 2.60
C GLY A 146 13.73 13.97 2.39
N LYS A 147 13.00 14.72 1.55
CA LYS A 147 13.26 16.16 1.30
C LYS A 147 12.41 17.03 2.21
N GLU A 148 12.93 18.20 2.62
CA GLU A 148 12.22 19.09 3.54
C GLU A 148 10.86 19.55 3.00
N ASP A 149 10.81 19.94 1.72
CA ASP A 149 9.56 20.35 1.06
C ASP A 149 8.59 19.18 0.88
N ASP A 150 9.12 17.96 0.68
CA ASP A 150 8.31 16.75 0.54
C ASP A 150 7.58 16.43 1.87
N TYR A 151 8.20 16.67 3.03
CA TYR A 151 7.54 16.51 4.33
C TYR A 151 6.34 17.45 4.51
N LYS A 152 6.49 18.74 4.13
CA LYS A 152 5.40 19.73 4.21
C LYS A 152 4.27 19.34 3.27
N ASN A 153 4.58 18.92 2.06
CA ASN A 153 3.61 18.44 1.09
C ASN A 153 2.87 17.17 1.56
N ALA A 154 3.57 16.24 2.21
CA ALA A 154 2.96 15.04 2.80
C ALA A 154 1.93 15.40 3.88
N VAL A 155 2.22 16.37 4.76
CA VAL A 155 1.25 16.85 5.76
C VAL A 155 -0.03 17.35 5.09
N GLU A 156 0.07 18.15 4.03
CA GLU A 156 -1.10 18.71 3.35
C GLU A 156 -1.93 17.65 2.63
N LEU A 157 -1.28 16.65 2.01
CA LEU A 157 -1.97 15.51 1.39
C LEU A 157 -2.73 14.68 2.43
N LEU A 158 -2.13 14.43 3.60
CA LEU A 158 -2.77 13.68 4.69
C LEU A 158 -3.88 14.49 5.36
N LYS A 159 -3.74 15.81 5.46
CA LYS A 159 -4.84 16.68 5.92
C LYS A 159 -6.03 16.66 4.98
N ALA A 160 -5.81 16.63 3.67
CA ALA A 160 -6.88 16.59 2.67
C ALA A 160 -7.78 15.35 2.80
N ILE A 161 -7.25 14.26 3.38
CA ILE A 161 -7.99 13.03 3.68
C ILE A 161 -8.39 12.92 5.16
N SER A 162 -8.39 14.05 5.88
CA SER A 162 -8.77 14.18 7.30
C SER A 162 -7.91 13.40 8.31
N MET A 163 -6.73 12.90 7.91
CA MET A 163 -5.87 12.11 8.81
C MET A 163 -5.19 12.93 9.92
N HIS A 164 -5.34 14.26 9.93
CA HIS A 164 -4.96 15.12 11.05
C HIS A 164 -5.87 14.95 12.27
N ASN A 165 -7.05 14.36 12.09
CA ASN A 165 -7.93 14.01 13.17
C ASN A 165 -7.51 12.63 13.73
N PRO A 166 -7.14 12.51 15.02
CA PRO A 166 -6.70 11.24 15.59
C PRO A 166 -7.77 10.14 15.61
N ASP A 167 -9.03 10.49 15.39
CA ASP A 167 -10.15 9.55 15.34
C ASP A 167 -10.56 9.16 13.91
N GLN A 168 -9.93 9.76 12.90
CA GLN A 168 -10.18 9.42 11.51
C GLN A 168 -9.74 7.99 11.23
N GLN A 169 -10.66 7.20 10.68
CA GLN A 169 -10.31 5.90 10.11
C GLN A 169 -9.99 6.07 8.63
N TYR A 170 -8.88 5.47 8.21
CA TYR A 170 -8.56 5.35 6.79
C TYR A 170 -9.26 4.12 6.21
N SER A 171 -9.86 4.31 5.03
CA SER A 171 -10.47 3.25 4.23
C SER A 171 -10.02 3.41 2.80
N SER A 172 -9.51 2.32 2.21
CA SER A 172 -9.04 2.31 0.83
C SER A 172 -10.18 2.13 -0.15
N GLU A 173 -10.26 3.00 -1.16
CA GLU A 173 -11.21 2.87 -2.26
C GLU A 173 -10.88 1.67 -3.17
N TYR A 174 -9.59 1.35 -3.32
CA TYR A 174 -9.10 0.28 -4.21
C TYR A 174 -8.80 -1.05 -3.48
N ARG A 175 -9.24 -1.19 -2.22
CA ARG A 175 -9.04 -2.39 -1.39
C ARG A 175 -7.56 -2.74 -1.22
N LEU A 176 -6.71 -1.71 -1.11
CA LEU A 176 -5.33 -1.88 -0.69
C LEU A 176 -5.31 -2.33 0.76
N ASP A 177 -4.37 -3.22 1.10
CA ASP A 177 -4.19 -3.70 2.47
C ASP A 177 -3.42 -2.65 3.28
N ILE A 178 -4.05 -1.51 3.51
CA ILE A 178 -3.49 -0.40 4.28
C ILE A 178 -4.45 -0.09 5.42
N SER A 179 -3.93 -0.19 6.63
CA SER A 179 -4.67 0.00 7.88
C SER A 179 -4.71 1.46 8.32
N SER A 180 -5.66 1.79 9.20
CA SER A 180 -5.68 3.10 9.88
C SER A 180 -4.44 3.33 10.74
N ALA A 181 -3.86 2.27 11.32
CA ALA A 181 -2.60 2.35 12.06
C ALA A 181 -1.46 2.86 11.17
N GLN A 182 -1.37 2.31 9.96
CA GLN A 182 -0.42 2.73 8.93
C GLN A 182 -0.65 4.18 8.50
N ALA A 183 -1.90 4.57 8.23
CA ALA A 183 -2.21 5.96 7.85
C ALA A 183 -1.85 6.97 8.96
N HIS A 184 -2.12 6.64 10.23
CA HIS A 184 -1.69 7.46 11.36
C HIS A 184 -0.17 7.47 11.54
N ALA A 185 0.53 6.36 11.26
CA ALA A 185 1.99 6.35 11.28
C ALA A 185 2.55 7.33 10.25
N LEU A 186 2.02 7.36 9.03
CA LEU A 186 2.40 8.34 8.00
C LEU A 186 2.20 9.78 8.47
N MET A 187 1.06 10.08 9.11
CA MET A 187 0.81 11.42 9.64
C MET A 187 1.76 11.79 10.78
N GLY A 188 1.99 10.87 11.71
CA GLY A 188 2.92 11.08 12.82
C GLY A 188 4.36 11.30 12.34
N ILE A 189 4.80 10.53 11.35
CA ILE A 189 6.08 10.71 10.66
C ILE A 189 6.14 12.10 10.03
N ALA A 190 5.13 12.50 9.24
CA ALA A 190 5.11 13.80 8.58
C ALA A 190 5.20 14.96 9.58
N PHE A 191 4.48 14.89 10.70
CA PHE A 191 4.58 15.87 11.78
C PHE A 191 5.94 15.88 12.45
N TYR A 192 6.53 14.72 12.71
CA TYR A 192 7.87 14.60 13.30
C TYR A 192 8.93 15.28 12.40
N TYR A 193 8.91 15.02 11.09
CA TYR A 193 9.85 15.65 10.17
C TYR A 193 9.58 17.13 9.90
N THR A 194 8.36 17.63 10.13
CA THR A 194 8.06 19.06 10.06
C THR A 194 8.28 19.80 11.39
N GLY A 195 8.60 19.08 12.48
CA GLY A 195 8.90 19.65 13.80
C GLY A 195 7.67 19.85 14.69
N ASP A 196 6.49 19.38 14.26
CA ASP A 196 5.28 19.39 15.08
C ASP A 196 5.25 18.17 16.01
N ASN A 197 6.19 18.14 16.95
CA ASN A 197 6.42 17.02 17.85
C ASN A 197 5.19 16.64 18.68
N LYS A 198 4.34 17.64 19.01
CA LYS A 198 3.08 17.42 19.74
C LYS A 198 2.11 16.57 18.93
N ASN A 199 1.84 16.94 17.67
CA ASN A 199 0.93 16.17 16.83
C ASN A 199 1.58 14.86 16.35
N ALA A 200 2.90 14.84 16.18
CA ALA A 200 3.64 13.62 15.91
C ALA A 200 3.38 12.56 16.98
N LYS A 201 3.56 12.90 18.26
CA LYS A 201 3.31 12.01 19.39
C LYS A 201 1.89 11.43 19.38
N VAL A 202 0.88 12.28 19.22
CA VAL A 202 -0.54 11.87 19.19
C VAL A 202 -0.79 10.83 18.09
N HIS A 203 -0.32 11.09 16.87
CA HIS A 203 -0.56 10.19 15.75
C HIS A 203 0.27 8.90 15.82
N ILE A 204 1.49 8.96 16.36
CA ILE A 204 2.31 7.77 16.57
C ILE A 204 1.74 6.88 17.69
N GLU A 205 1.24 7.44 18.78
CA GLU A 205 0.53 6.68 19.84
C GLU A 205 -0.76 6.06 19.30
N LYS A 206 -1.51 6.81 18.47
CA LYS A 206 -2.69 6.27 17.79
C LYS A 206 -2.34 5.12 16.85
N ALA A 207 -1.29 5.27 16.05
CA ALA A 207 -0.81 4.21 15.17
C ALA A 207 -0.46 2.93 15.97
N LYS A 208 0.31 3.08 17.06
CA LYS A 208 0.72 1.96 17.92
C LYS A 208 -0.46 1.26 18.62
N SER A 209 -1.44 2.03 19.12
CA SER A 209 -2.63 1.48 19.80
C SER A 209 -3.61 0.80 18.87
N THR A 210 -3.64 1.21 17.60
CA THR A 210 -4.54 0.63 16.58
C THR A 210 -3.87 -0.54 15.84
N ASP A 211 -2.55 -0.68 15.96
CA ASP A 211 -1.82 -1.79 15.38
C ASP A 211 -2.02 -3.07 16.21
N ILE A 212 -2.80 -4.00 15.66
CA ILE A 212 -3.09 -5.31 16.25
C ILE A 212 -1.95 -6.33 16.07
N THR A 213 -0.81 -5.92 15.50
CA THR A 213 0.37 -6.78 15.39
C THR A 213 1.32 -6.54 16.56
N GLU A 214 1.53 -7.57 17.38
CA GLU A 214 2.38 -7.48 18.57
C GLU A 214 3.85 -7.21 18.18
N GLY A 215 4.30 -5.97 18.35
CA GLY A 215 5.71 -5.59 18.53
C GLY A 215 6.67 -5.69 17.32
N GLU A 216 6.37 -6.48 16.29
CA GLU A 216 7.32 -6.76 15.19
C GLU A 216 7.02 -6.02 13.88
N SER A 217 5.91 -5.29 13.78
CA SER A 217 5.55 -4.55 12.58
C SER A 217 6.45 -3.34 12.33
N ALA A 218 6.54 -2.92 11.07
CA ALA A 218 7.20 -1.67 10.70
C ALA A 218 6.59 -0.47 11.44
N VAL A 219 5.26 -0.45 11.62
CA VAL A 219 4.55 0.58 12.38
C VAL A 219 5.03 0.61 13.84
N SER A 220 5.11 -0.54 14.51
CA SER A 220 5.55 -0.61 15.90
C SER A 220 7.02 -0.18 16.06
N LYS A 221 7.90 -0.61 15.16
CA LYS A 221 9.32 -0.20 15.15
C LYS A 221 9.47 1.31 15.01
N ILE A 222 8.85 1.89 13.98
CA ILE A 222 8.90 3.35 13.74
C ILE A 222 8.29 4.11 14.91
N ALA A 223 7.15 3.64 15.42
CA ALA A 223 6.50 4.27 16.55
C ALA A 223 7.38 4.29 17.81
N ASN A 224 8.00 3.16 18.13
CA ASN A 224 8.90 3.08 19.28
C ASN A 224 10.11 4.00 19.12
N ALA A 225 10.70 4.07 17.93
CA ALA A 225 11.84 4.93 17.66
C ALA A 225 11.48 6.41 17.83
N ILE A 226 10.39 6.87 17.19
CA ILE A 226 9.96 8.27 17.28
C ILE A 226 9.56 8.62 18.72
N LEU A 227 8.80 7.78 19.41
CA LEU A 227 8.41 8.05 20.81
C LEU A 227 9.61 8.12 21.74
N THR A 228 10.64 7.30 21.52
CA THR A 228 11.87 7.34 22.31
C THR A 228 12.62 8.66 22.08
N ASP A 229 12.78 9.09 20.83
CA ASP A 229 13.43 10.37 20.50
C ASP A 229 12.66 11.57 21.09
N LEU A 230 11.32 11.57 20.97
CA LEU A 230 10.47 12.62 21.55
C LEU A 230 10.54 12.68 23.08
N GLN A 231 10.67 11.53 23.76
CA GLN A 231 10.88 11.47 25.21
C GLN A 231 12.23 12.06 25.63
N LEU A 232 13.30 11.78 24.86
CA LEU A 232 14.63 12.36 25.10
C LEU A 232 14.61 13.88 24.93
N GLU A 233 13.77 14.39 24.04
CA GLU A 233 13.57 15.82 23.82
C GLU A 233 12.60 16.49 24.82
N GLY A 234 11.96 15.72 25.72
CA GLY A 234 11.11 16.24 26.80
C GLY A 234 9.66 16.58 26.40
N TYR A 235 9.11 15.93 25.37
CA TYR A 235 7.74 16.12 24.86
C TYR A 235 6.72 15.06 25.31
#